data_AF-A0A7Y4TJK7-F1
#
_entry.id   AF-A0A7Y4TJK7-F1
#
_cell.length_a   1.000
_cell.length_b   1.000
_cell.length_c   1.000
_cell.angle_alpha   90.00
_cell.angle_beta   90.00
_cell.angle_gamma   90.00
#
_symmetry.space_group_name_H-M   'P 1'
#
loop_
_entity.id
_entity.type
_entity.pdbx_description
1 polymer ?
#
loop_
_entity_poly.entity_id
_entity_poly.type
_entity_poly.pdbx_seq_one_letter_code
_entity_poly.pdbx_strand_id
1 'polypeptide(L)' 'MIFLYLFSMLIGITFGVAGGALVGRVIAGKDLGNSFAALMGSLFGSTAAIPGVLVGLLVLFFIS' A
#
# COMPACT_ATOMS: atom_id res chain seq x y z
N MET A 1 11.28 6.29 19.58
CA MET A 1 11.60 6.23 18.14
C MET A 1 11.09 4.97 17.47
N ILE A 2 11.45 3.75 17.91
CA ILE A 2 11.03 2.49 17.25
C ILE A 2 9.51 2.31 17.08
N PHE A 3 8.73 2.70 18.10
CA PHE A 3 7.27 2.63 18.06
C PHE A 3 6.65 3.47 16.93
N LEU A 4 7.21 4.66 16.68
CA LEU A 4 6.72 5.57 15.65
C LEU A 4 6.93 4.95 14.26
N TYR A 5 8.10 4.36 14.02
CA TYR A 5 8.45 3.67 12.77
C TYR A 5 7.49 2.50 12.48
N LEU A 6 7.23 1.65 13.48
CA LEU A 6 6.27 0.55 13.39
C LEU A 6 4.85 1.04 13.08
N PHE A 7 4.42 2.11 13.76
CA PHE A 7 3.11 2.70 13.53
C PHE A 7 2.93 3.24 12.11
N SER A 8 3.92 3.99 11.61
CA SER A 8 3.92 4.47 10.22
C SER A 8 3.96 3.33 9.20
N MET A 9 4.66 2.24 9.50
CA MET A 9 4.73 1.08 8.61
C MET A 9 3.37 0.39 8.45
N LEU A 10 2.67 0.18 9.57
CA LEU A 10 1.32 -0.38 9.59
C LEU A 10 0.36 0.50 8.77
N ILE A 11 0.35 1.81 9.01
CA ILE A 11 -0.50 2.75 8.28
C ILE A 11 -0.20 2.70 6.78
N GLY A 12 1.07 2.82 6.39
CA GLY A 12 1.46 2.84 4.99
C GLY A 12 1.04 1.58 4.23
N ILE A 13 1.20 0.40 4.84
CA ILE A 13 0.77 -0.86 4.24
C ILE A 13 -0.76 -0.93 4.15
N THR A 14 -1.50 -0.56 5.20
CA THR A 14 -2.97 -0.55 5.18
C THR A 14 -3.52 0.36 4.09
N PHE A 15 -2.97 1.57 3.96
CA PHE A 15 -3.36 2.50 2.89
C PHE A 15 -2.94 2.01 1.51
N GLY A 16 -1.80 1.34 1.38
CA GLY A 16 -1.37 0.70 0.14
C GLY A 16 -2.35 -0.38 -0.33
N VAL A 17 -2.75 -1.27 0.57
CA VAL A 17 -3.74 -2.33 0.32
C VAL A 17 -5.10 -1.72 -0.05
N ALA A 18 -5.59 -0.79 0.77
CA ALA A 18 -6.91 -0.20 0.59
C ALA A 18 -6.98 0.69 -0.67
N GLY A 19 -5.97 1.53 -0.87
CA GLY A 19 -5.84 2.39 -2.05
C GLY A 19 -5.70 1.56 -3.32
N GLY A 20 -4.86 0.52 -3.30
CA GLY A 20 -4.73 -0.41 -4.41
C GLY A 20 -6.05 -1.11 -4.75
N ALA A 21 -6.79 -1.59 -3.74
CA ALA A 21 -8.09 -2.23 -3.94
C ALA A 21 -9.12 -1.28 -4.56
N LEU A 22 -9.20 -0.05 -4.06
CA LEU A 22 -10.12 0.98 -4.56
C LEU A 22 -9.80 1.35 -6.01
N VAL A 23 -8.53 1.64 -6.29
CA VAL A 23 -8.07 2.02 -7.64
C VAL A 23 -8.22 0.85 -8.61
N GLY A 24 -7.86 -0.37 -8.19
CA GLY A 24 -8.04 -1.58 -9.01
C GLY A 24 -9.50 -1.80 -9.39
N ARG A 25 -10.43 -1.65 -8.44
CA ARG A 25 -11.87 -1.70 -8.71
C ARG A 25 -12.32 -0.61 -9.70
N VAL A 26 -11.85 0.62 -9.54
CA VAL A 26 -12.25 1.74 -10.40
C VAL A 26 -11.73 1.57 -11.83
N ILE A 27 -10.48 1.15 -12.01
CA ILE A 27 -9.85 1.06 -13.33
C ILE A 27 -10.32 -0.20 -14.07
N ALA A 28 -10.31 -1.34 -13.39
CA ALA A 28 -10.41 -2.65 -14.03
C ALA A 28 -11.71 -3.40 -13.68
N GLY A 29 -12.53 -2.86 -12.77
CA GLY A 29 -13.73 -3.54 -12.27
C GLY A 29 -14.80 -3.80 -13.31
N LYS A 30 -14.86 -2.99 -14.39
CA LYS A 30 -15.80 -3.19 -15.49
C LYS A 30 -15.46 -4.40 -16.36
N ASP A 31 -14.17 -4.69 -16.52
CA ASP A 31 -13.68 -5.73 -17.44
C ASP A 31 -13.40 -7.06 -16.72
N LEU A 32 -12.93 -6.99 -15.47
CA LEU A 32 -12.53 -8.15 -14.66
C LEU A 32 -13.54 -8.52 -13.55
N GLY A 33 -14.55 -7.67 -13.34
CA GLY A 33 -15.45 -7.76 -12.20
C GLY A 33 -14.86 -7.11 -10.93
N ASN A 34 -15.72 -6.45 -10.17
CA ASN A 34 -15.32 -5.64 -9.01
C ASN A 34 -14.47 -6.40 -7.97
N SER A 35 -14.84 -7.64 -7.65
CA SER A 35 -14.15 -8.42 -6.61
C SER A 35 -12.74 -8.84 -7.05
N PHE A 36 -12.58 -9.32 -8.28
CA PHE A 36 -11.27 -9.74 -8.78
C PHE A 36 -10.35 -8.53 -9.02
N ALA A 37 -10.91 -7.44 -9.56
CA ALA A 37 -10.18 -6.19 -9.75
C ALA A 37 -9.72 -5.57 -8.41
N ALA A 38 -10.53 -5.63 -7.36
CA ALA A 38 -10.14 -5.20 -6.02
C ALA A 38 -9.04 -6.09 -5.42
N LEU A 39 -9.09 -7.40 -5.65
CA LEU A 39 -8.10 -8.35 -5.14
C LEU A 39 -6.74 -8.19 -5.84
N MET A 40 -6.74 -7.99 -7.16
CA MET A 40 -5.52 -7.65 -7.89
C MET A 40 -4.99 -6.28 -7.47
N GLY A 41 -5.87 -5.30 -7.34
CA GLY A 41 -5.50 -3.97 -6.85
C GLY A 41 -4.87 -3.99 -5.46
N SER A 42 -5.42 -4.75 -4.52
CA SER A 42 -4.87 -4.88 -3.17
C SER A 42 -3.52 -5.59 -3.16
N LEU A 43 -3.34 -6.60 -4.01
CA LEU A 43 -2.09 -7.34 -4.17
C LEU A 43 -0.97 -6.43 -4.70
N PHE A 44 -1.22 -5.71 -5.79
CA PHE A 44 -0.22 -4.78 -6.34
C PHE A 44 -0.03 -3.54 -5.46
N GLY A 45 -1.09 -3.06 -4.81
CA GLY A 45 -1.02 -1.98 -3.82
C GLY A 45 -0.11 -2.32 -2.65
N SER A 46 -0.22 -3.53 -2.09
CA SER A 46 0.69 -4.00 -1.03
C SER A 46 2.11 -4.23 -1.53
N THR A 47 2.26 -4.80 -2.73
CA THR A 47 3.57 -5.04 -3.37
C THR A 47 4.35 -3.74 -3.59
N ALA A 48 3.67 -2.65 -3.94
CA ALA A 48 4.29 -1.33 -4.07
C ALA A 48 4.48 -0.63 -2.72
N ALA A 49 3.50 -0.75 -1.81
CA ALA A 49 3.53 -0.03 -0.53
C ALA A 49 4.63 -0.53 0.41
N ILE A 50 4.89 -1.83 0.49
CA ILE A 50 5.95 -2.37 1.36
C ILE A 50 7.34 -1.78 1.02
N PRO A 51 7.86 -1.88 -0.22
CA PRO A 51 9.14 -1.28 -0.56
C PRO A 51 9.11 0.25 -0.48
N GLY A 52 8.02 0.91 -0.87
CA GLY A 52 7.89 2.37 -0.77
C GLY A 52 7.97 2.88 0.67
N VAL A 53 7.28 2.21 1.59
CA VAL A 53 7.32 2.51 3.03
C VAL A 53 8.70 2.22 3.60
N LEU A 54 9.31 1.08 3.27
CA LEU A 54 10.67 0.77 3.73
C LEU A 54 11.69 1.82 3.29
N VAL A 55 11.65 2.23 2.02
CA VAL A 55 12.53 3.30 1.50
C VAL A 55 12.25 4.62 2.21
N GLY A 56 10.98 5.00 2.39
CA GLY A 56 10.61 6.22 3.11
C GLY A 56 11.11 6.25 4.55
N LEU A 57 10.97 5.13 5.27
CA LEU A 57 11.47 5.01 6.64
C LEU A 57 13.00 5.01 6.70
N LEU A 58 13.67 4.40 5.72
CA LEU A 58 15.13 4.37 5.63
C LEU A 58 15.69 5.78 5.37
N VAL A 59 15.06 6.55 4.48
CA VAL A 59 15.40 7.98 4.28
C VAL A 59 15.15 8.79 5.55
N LEU A 60 14.00 8.58 6.20
CA LEU A 60 13.67 9.27 7.45
C LEU A 60 14.71 8.96 8.54
N PHE A 61 15.17 7.72 8.64
CA PHE A 61 16.20 7.30 9.60
C PHE A 61 17.54 8.03 9.40
N PHE A 62 17.92 8.37 8.17
CA PHE A 62 19.17 9.10 7.91
C PHE A 62 19.04 10.63 8.10
N ILE A 63 17.82 11.17 8.03
CA ILE A 63 17.55 12.61 8.17
C ILE A 63 17.21 13.00 9.62
N SER A 64 16.74 12.05 10.45
CA SER A 64 16.27 12.28 11.82
C SER A 64 17.27 11.84 12.87
#